data_AF-A0A8T5P0L6-F1
#
_entry.id   AF-A0A8T5P0L6-F1
#
_cell.length_a   1.000
_cell.length_b   1.000
_cell.length_c   1.000
_cell.angle_alpha   90.00
_cell.angle_beta   90.00
_cell.angle_gamma   90.00
#
_symmetry.space_group_name_H-M   'P 1'
#
loop_
_entity.id
_entity.type
_entity.pdbx_description
1 polymer ?
#
loop_
_entity_poly.entity_id
_entity_poly.type
_entity_poly.pdbx_seq_one_letter_code
_entity_poly.pdbx_strand_id
1 'polypeptide(L)' 'MRDWSEKLDAFLKFNEQDILENAGKVSHEVAVALAEKEFESFRVEQDKCFESDFDRMVKKYLSKNAKNEK' A
#
# COMPACT_ATOMS: atom_id res chain seq x y z
N MET A 1 -17.48 -11.37 32.88
CA MET A 1 -16.42 -10.98 31.92
C MET A 1 -16.82 -11.33 30.48
N ARG A 2 -17.22 -12.58 30.15
CA ARG A 2 -17.69 -12.97 28.80
C ARG A 2 -18.97 -12.26 28.34
N ASP A 3 -19.96 -12.11 29.20
CA ASP A 3 -21.24 -11.50 28.81
C ASP A 3 -21.12 -10.01 28.43
N TRP A 4 -20.07 -9.33 28.93
CA TRP A 4 -19.82 -7.93 28.61
C TRP A 4 -19.06 -7.76 27.30
N SER A 5 -18.17 -8.70 26.95
CA SER A 5 -17.52 -8.68 25.63
C SER A 5 -18.52 -8.94 24.51
N GLU A 6 -19.43 -9.90 24.69
CA GLU A 6 -20.45 -10.21 23.67
C GLU A 6 -21.42 -9.03 23.42
N LYS A 7 -21.77 -8.29 24.48
CA LYS A 7 -22.61 -7.08 24.36
C LYS A 7 -21.88 -5.94 23.64
N LEU A 8 -20.58 -5.78 23.88
CA LEU A 8 -19.75 -4.79 23.19
C LEU A 8 -19.60 -5.14 21.71
N ASP A 9 -19.36 -6.41 21.39
CA ASP A 9 -19.29 -6.88 20.00
C ASP A 9 -20.61 -6.67 19.26
N ALA A 10 -21.75 -6.95 19.90
CA ALA A 10 -23.07 -6.65 19.34
C ALA A 10 -23.27 -5.14 19.08
N PHE A 11 -22.77 -4.28 19.98
CA PHE A 11 -22.83 -2.82 19.84
C PHE A 11 -21.93 -2.28 18.72
N LEU A 12 -20.73 -2.85 18.54
CA LEU A 12 -19.82 -2.48 17.46
C LEU A 12 -20.40 -2.89 16.09
N LYS A 13 -20.93 -4.12 15.97
CA LYS A 13 -21.65 -4.59 14.77
C LYS A 13 -22.85 -3.72 14.42
N PHE A 14 -23.59 -3.25 15.44
CA PHE A 14 -24.74 -2.37 15.25
C PHE A 14 -24.35 -1.00 14.66
N ASN A 15 -23.15 -0.49 14.98
CA ASN A 15 -22.62 0.75 14.42
C ASN A 15 -21.87 0.56 13.10
N GLU A 16 -22.03 -0.60 12.45
CA GLU A 16 -21.31 -0.98 11.22
C GLU A 16 -19.78 -0.88 11.35
N GLN A 17 -19.26 -0.97 12.58
CA GLN A 17 -17.82 -1.00 12.81
C GLN A 17 -17.35 -2.45 12.73
N ASP A 18 -16.43 -2.69 11.79
CA ASP A 18 -15.81 -4.00 11.65
C ASP A 18 -15.04 -4.35 12.93
N ILE A 19 -15.38 -5.50 13.49
CA ILE A 19 -14.67 -6.06 14.63
C ILE A 19 -13.44 -6.78 14.11
N LEU A 20 -12.28 -6.43 14.64
CA LEU A 20 -11.02 -7.10 14.31
C LEU A 20 -10.97 -8.48 14.98
N GLU A 21 -11.62 -9.48 14.40
CA GLU A 21 -11.77 -10.83 14.96
C GLU A 21 -10.43 -11.59 15.12
N ASN A 22 -9.39 -11.18 14.40
CA ASN A 22 -8.09 -11.87 14.36
C ASN A 22 -6.94 -11.03 14.94
N ALA A 23 -7.24 -10.05 15.79
CA ALA A 23 -6.21 -9.25 16.46
C ALA A 23 -5.21 -10.16 17.19
N GLY A 24 -3.95 -10.18 16.74
CA GLY A 24 -2.88 -10.99 17.32
C GLY A 24 -2.75 -12.43 16.80
N LYS A 25 -3.53 -12.85 15.80
CA LYS A 25 -3.38 -14.18 15.17
C LYS A 25 -2.07 -14.33 14.38
N VAL A 26 -1.50 -13.20 13.96
CA VAL A 26 -0.20 -13.12 13.29
C VAL A 26 0.75 -12.42 14.25
N SER A 27 1.87 -13.07 14.60
CA SER A 27 2.90 -12.43 15.42
C SER A 27 3.51 -11.26 14.65
N HIS A 28 4.01 -10.25 15.38
CA HIS A 28 4.67 -9.09 14.76
C HIS A 28 5.77 -9.51 13.78
N GLU A 29 6.56 -10.52 14.14
CA GLU A 29 7.62 -11.08 13.32
C GLU A 29 7.11 -11.65 11.98
N VAL A 30 5.99 -12.39 12.00
CA VAL A 30 5.40 -12.95 10.78
C VAL A 30 4.80 -11.84 9.90
N ALA A 31 4.22 -10.80 10.51
CA ALA A 31 3.71 -9.65 9.78
C ALA A 31 4.83 -8.85 9.09
N VAL A 32 5.97 -8.66 9.77
CA VAL A 32 7.15 -8.00 9.21
C VAL A 32 7.74 -8.81 8.06
N ALA A 33 7.94 -10.12 8.25
CA ALA A 33 8.47 -10.99 7.20
C ALA A 33 7.58 -11.03 5.94
N LEU A 34 6.26 -11.01 6.13
CA LEU A 34 5.31 -10.92 5.02
C LEU A 34 5.41 -9.56 4.31
N ALA A 35 5.48 -8.47 5.06
CA ALA A 35 5.60 -7.13 4.51
C ALA A 35 6.90 -6.96 3.69
N GLU A 36 8.03 -7.47 4.20
CA GLU A 36 9.32 -7.44 3.49
C GLU A 36 9.25 -8.24 2.18
N LYS A 37 8.67 -9.43 2.21
CA LYS A 37 8.49 -10.28 1.03
C LYS A 37 7.65 -9.61 -0.06
N GLU A 38 6.49 -9.03 0.32
CA GLU A 38 5.62 -8.35 -0.64
C GLU A 38 6.28 -7.07 -1.18
N PHE A 39 7.04 -6.36 -0.33
CA PHE A 39 7.79 -5.17 -0.73
C PHE A 39 8.86 -5.48 -1.79
N GLU A 40 9.62 -6.58 -1.63
CA GLU A 40 10.61 -6.99 -2.63
C GLU A 40 10.00 -7.22 -4.01
N SER A 41 8.85 -7.90 -4.06
CA SER A 41 8.13 -8.14 -5.31
C SER A 41 7.62 -6.84 -5.93
N PHE A 42 7.05 -5.95 -5.12
CA PHE A 42 6.51 -4.68 -5.59
C PHE A 42 7.60 -3.73 -6.10
N ARG A 43 8.75 -3.67 -5.41
CA ARG A 43 9.88 -2.82 -5.80
C ARG A 43 10.38 -3.13 -7.21
N VAL A 44 10.49 -4.42 -7.54
CA VAL A 44 10.94 -4.85 -8.88
C VAL A 44 9.97 -4.37 -9.97
N GLU A 45 8.68 -4.38 -9.70
CA GLU A 45 7.69 -3.88 -10.66
C GLU A 45 7.67 -2.35 -10.74
N GLN A 46 7.84 -1.68 -9.60
CA GLN A 46 7.95 -0.22 -9.53
C GLN A 46 9.16 0.28 -10.32
N ASP A 47 10.32 -0.35 -10.19
CA ASP A 47 11.56 0.04 -10.88
C ASP A 47 11.41 -0.04 -12.41
N LYS A 48 10.65 -1.01 -12.94
CA LYS A 48 10.40 -1.14 -14.39
C LYS A 48 9.55 0.00 -14.93
N CYS A 49 8.59 0.47 -14.15
CA CYS A 49 7.64 1.51 -14.54
C CYS A 49 8.04 2.90 -14.03
N PHE A 50 9.22 3.03 -13.41
CA PHE A 50 9.67 4.28 -12.83
C PHE A 50 10.09 5.26 -13.95
N GLU A 51 9.24 6.25 -14.22
CA GLU A 51 9.62 7.45 -14.97
C GLU A 51 9.93 8.56 -13.97
N SER A 52 11.21 8.94 -13.85
CA SER A 52 11.59 10.05 -12.98
C SER A 52 11.02 11.36 -13.52
N ASP A 53 10.69 12.30 -12.63
CA ASP A 53 10.32 13.66 -13.04
C ASP A 53 11.45 14.32 -13.86
N PHE A 54 12.70 13.89 -13.65
CA PHE A 54 13.83 14.27 -14.49
C PHE A 54 13.69 13.74 -15.92
N ASP A 55 13.37 12.46 -16.09
CA ASP A 55 13.19 11.84 -17.42
C ASP A 55 12.05 12.52 -18.18
N ARG A 56 10.97 12.83 -17.46
CA ARG A 56 9.84 13.59 -18.01
C ARG A 56 10.26 15.00 -18.45
N MET A 57 11.11 15.67 -17.68
CA MET A 57 11.62 17.00 -18.01
C MET A 57 12.54 16.95 -19.24
N VAL A 58 13.48 16.01 -19.28
CA VAL A 58 14.40 15.80 -20.41
C VAL A 58 13.63 15.48 -21.69
N LYS A 59 12.65 14.57 -21.62
CA LYS A 59 11.77 14.24 -22.74
C LYS A 59 11.01 15.45 -23.27
N LYS A 60 10.51 16.32 -22.40
CA LYS A 60 9.88 17.60 -22.79
C LYS A 60 10.88 18.51 -23.53
N TYR A 61 12.08 18.72 -22.99
CA TYR A 61 13.11 19.54 -23.65
C TYR A 61 13.53 18.99 -25.02
N LEU A 62 13.81 17.69 -25.11
CA LEU A 62 14.16 17.04 -26.37
C LEU A 62 13.02 17.15 -27.40
N SER A 63 11.77 16.94 -26.98
CA SER A 63 10.60 17.09 -27.85
C SER A 63 10.37 18.53 -28.35
N LYS A 64 10.81 19.54 -27.59
CA LYS A 64 10.68 20.95 -27.95
C LYS A 64 11.76 21.36 -28.94
N ASN A 65 12.99 20.87 -28.77
CA ASN A 65 14.08 21.11 -29.73
C ASN A 65 13.80 20.48 -31.11
N ALA A 66 13.31 19.24 -31.15
CA ALA A 66 12.96 18.57 -32.40
C ALA A 66 11.81 19.25 -33.19
N LYS A 67 11.01 20.09 -32.53
CA LYS A 67 9.95 20.91 -33.17
C LYS A 67 10.45 22.27 -33.64
N ASN A 68 11.58 22.75 -33.13
CA ASN A 68 12.17 24.03 -33.53
C ASN A 68 13.14 23.89 -34.72
N GLU A 69 13.55 22.65 -35.06
CA GLU A 69 14.42 22.35 -36.21
C GLU A 69 13.64 21.94 -37.47
N LYS A 70 12.30 21.98 -37.45
CA LYS A 70 11.43 21.81 -38.62
C LYS A 70 10.68 23.12 -38.90
#